data_AF-A0A382H9L6-F1
#
_entry.id   AF-A0A382H9L6-F1
#
_cell.length_a   1.000
_cell.length_b   1.000
_cell.length_c   1.000
_cell.angle_alpha   90.00
_cell.angle_beta   90.00
_cell.angle_gamma   90.00
#
_symmetry.space_group_name_H-M   'P 1'
#
loop_
_entity.id
_entity.type
_entity.pdbx_description
1 polymer ?
#
loop_
_entity_poly.entity_id
_entity_poly.type
_entity_poly.pdbx_seq_one_letter_code
_entity_poly.pdbx_strand_id
1 'polypeptide(L)'
;MAENIKKEQATTHKLGIYLWIWGLLFVLSFFSYMVDWLQFQGLLRWTLILIFMFLKAGLIMAFFMHLFWERYTLVNVLLWPMTAIATFVGLMVAESKYTVFTRFFYFVLGS
;
A
#
# COMPACT_ATOMS: atom_id res chain seq x y z
N MET A 1 -6.14 15.29 53.75
CA MET A 1 -6.99 15.63 52.59
C MET A 1 -6.14 16.38 51.56
N ALA A 2 -5.15 15.68 51.02
CA ALA A 2 -4.21 16.23 50.05
C ALA A 2 -3.61 15.05 49.29
N GLU A 3 -4.30 14.58 48.26
CA GLU A 3 -3.60 14.01 47.13
C GLU A 3 -4.20 14.59 45.86
N ASN A 4 -3.34 15.35 45.21
CA ASN A 4 -3.56 16.13 44.03
C ASN A 4 -4.02 15.17 42.92
N ILE A 5 -5.28 15.34 42.48
CA ILE A 5 -5.79 14.76 41.23
C ILE A 5 -4.85 15.25 40.13
N LYS A 6 -3.86 14.41 39.82
CA LYS A 6 -2.86 14.63 38.78
C LYS A 6 -3.63 14.54 37.48
N LYS A 7 -4.20 15.68 37.09
CA LYS A 7 -4.93 15.87 35.83
C LYS A 7 -4.06 15.28 34.74
N GLU A 8 -4.56 14.19 34.15
CA GLU A 8 -4.11 13.64 32.89
C GLU A 8 -3.86 14.81 31.94
N GLN A 9 -2.58 15.10 31.69
CA GLN A 9 -2.18 15.92 30.56
C GLN A 9 -2.55 15.14 29.31
N ALA A 10 -3.81 15.26 28.92
CA ALA A 10 -4.31 14.79 27.66
C ALA A 10 -3.43 15.41 26.57
N THR A 11 -2.72 14.51 25.90
CA THR A 11 -1.91 14.63 24.70
C THR A 11 -2.70 15.22 23.53
N THR A 12 -3.19 16.46 23.70
CA THR A 12 -4.03 17.21 22.75
C THR A 12 -3.38 17.33 21.37
N HIS A 13 -2.05 17.26 21.29
CA HIS A 13 -1.32 17.32 20.03
C HIS A 13 -1.41 16.06 19.16
N LYS A 14 -1.91 14.91 19.67
CA LYS A 14 -1.98 13.65 18.91
C LYS A 14 -3.35 13.39 18.28
N LEU A 15 -4.44 13.84 18.90
CA LEU A 15 -5.81 13.56 18.44
C LEU A 15 -6.09 14.13 17.04
N GLY A 16 -5.61 15.36 16.77
CA GLY A 16 -5.81 16.02 15.48
C GLY A 16 -5.13 15.28 14.32
N ILE A 17 -3.94 14.73 14.53
CA ILE A 17 -3.23 13.94 13.51
C ILE A 17 -4.03 12.68 13.16
N TYR A 18 -4.49 11.91 14.15
CA TYR A 18 -5.26 10.68 13.90
C TYR A 18 -6.58 10.95 13.17
N LEU A 19 -7.30 12.01 13.53
CA LEU A 19 -8.52 12.41 12.81
C LEU A 19 -8.23 12.81 11.35
N TRP A 20 -7.11 13.50 11.10
CA TRP A 20 -6.70 13.86 9.75
C TRP A 20 -6.36 12.63 8.89
N ILE A 21 -5.57 11.69 9.43
CA ILE A 21 -5.19 10.45 8.75
C ILE A 21 -6.43 9.59 8.48
N TRP A 22 -7.35 9.52 9.44
CA TRP A 22 -8.61 8.82 9.29
C TRP A 22 -9.46 9.44 8.16
N GLY A 23 -9.56 10.77 8.11
CA GLY A 23 -10.20 11.47 6.99
C GLY A 23 -9.51 11.21 5.64
N LEU A 24 -8.18 11.17 5.63
CA LEU A 24 -7.39 10.86 4.44
C LEU A 24 -7.66 9.43 3.94
N LEU A 25 -7.69 8.44 4.83
CA LEU A 25 -8.04 7.05 4.52
C LEU A 25 -9.48 6.92 4.01
N PHE A 26 -10.40 7.70 4.57
CA PHE A 26 -11.79 7.75 4.12
C PHE A 26 -11.90 8.28 2.69
N VAL A 27 -11.27 9.44 2.40
CA VAL A 27 -11.25 10.04 1.06
C VAL A 27 -10.63 9.08 0.05
N LEU A 28 -9.54 8.42 0.42
CA LEU A 28 -8.86 7.46 -0.45
C LEU A 28 -9.72 6.23 -0.76
N SER A 29 -10.47 5.75 0.24
CA SER A 29 -11.40 4.64 0.09
C SER A 29 -12.57 5.02 -0.82
N PHE A 30 -13.08 6.26 -0.68
CA PHE A 30 -14.10 6.80 -1.57
C PHE A 30 -13.61 6.90 -3.02
N PHE A 31 -12.40 7.42 -3.24
CA PHE A 31 -11.79 7.48 -4.57
C PHE A 31 -11.59 6.10 -5.19
N SER A 32 -11.12 5.12 -4.41
CA SER A 32 -10.98 3.73 -4.87
C SER A 32 -12.32 3.17 -5.34
N TYR A 33 -13.40 3.42 -4.60
CA TYR A 33 -14.74 2.98 -4.96
C TYR A 33 -15.28 3.68 -6.21
N MET A 34 -15.03 5.00 -6.34
CA MET A 34 -15.45 5.77 -7.51
C MET A 34 -14.78 5.26 -8.79
N VAL A 35 -13.54 4.81 -8.71
CA VAL A 35 -12.83 4.21 -9.85
C VAL A 35 -13.45 2.89 -10.30
N ASP A 36 -13.88 2.05 -9.38
CA ASP A 36 -14.62 0.83 -9.71
C ASP A 36 -15.99 1.14 -10.30
N TRP A 37 -16.63 2.23 -9.87
CA TRP A 37 -17.92 2.68 -10.40
C TRP A 37 -17.83 3.28 -11.80
N LEU A 38 -16.75 4.00 -12.11
CA LEU A 38 -16.51 4.54 -13.45
C LEU A 38 -16.22 3.45 -14.50
N GLN A 39 -16.18 2.17 -14.09
CA GLN A 39 -16.14 0.99 -14.98
C GLN A 39 -15.10 1.12 -16.11
N PHE A 40 -13.93 1.70 -15.81
CA PHE A 40 -12.86 1.84 -16.79
C PHE A 40 -12.49 0.46 -17.34
N GLN A 41 -12.61 0.28 -18.66
CA GLN A 41 -12.29 -0.97 -19.34
C GLN A 41 -10.78 -1.06 -19.61
N GLY A 42 -10.21 -2.26 -19.48
CA GLY A 42 -8.82 -2.54 -19.82
C GLY A 42 -7.78 -2.24 -18.72
N LEU A 43 -6.56 -1.94 -19.15
CA LEU A 43 -5.38 -1.76 -18.28
C LEU A 43 -5.50 -0.60 -17.29
N LEU A 44 -6.32 0.40 -17.61
CA LEU A 44 -6.47 1.63 -16.84
C LEU A 44 -7.07 1.38 -15.45
N ARG A 45 -7.98 0.40 -15.34
CA ARG A 45 -8.54 -0.08 -14.07
C ARG A 45 -7.46 -0.76 -13.22
N TRP A 46 -6.63 -1.60 -13.84
CA TRP A 46 -5.56 -2.31 -13.13
C TRP A 46 -4.55 -1.34 -12.52
N THR A 47 -4.09 -0.35 -13.28
CA THR A 47 -3.14 0.65 -12.78
C THR A 47 -3.74 1.49 -11.66
N LEU A 48 -5.00 1.93 -11.79
CA LEU A 48 -5.65 2.73 -10.75
C LEU A 48 -5.87 1.94 -9.46
N ILE A 49 -6.40 0.71 -9.53
CA ILE A 49 -6.61 -0.12 -8.34
C ILE A 49 -5.28 -0.35 -7.61
N LEU A 50 -4.20 -0.67 -8.34
CA LEU A 50 -2.88 -0.84 -7.76
C LEU A 50 -2.37 0.44 -7.09
N ILE A 51 -2.56 1.60 -7.73
CA ILE A 51 -2.20 2.90 -7.14
C ILE A 51 -2.97 3.14 -5.84
N PHE A 52 -4.29 2.95 -5.80
CA PHE A 52 -5.07 3.13 -4.57
C PHE A 52 -4.69 2.12 -3.48
N MET A 53 -4.37 0.88 -3.85
CA MET A 53 -3.86 -0.13 -2.91
C MET A 53 -2.53 0.28 -2.28
N PHE A 54 -1.57 0.73 -3.08
CA PHE A 54 -0.28 1.20 -2.59
C PHE A 54 -0.42 2.46 -1.73
N LEU A 55 -1.24 3.40 -2.16
CA LEU A 55 -1.40 4.68 -1.50
C LEU A 55 -2.09 4.51 -0.12
N LYS A 56 -3.11 3.65 -0.02
CA LYS A 56 -3.74 3.34 1.28
C LYS A 56 -2.81 2.53 2.20
N ALA A 57 -2.09 1.55 1.66
CA ALA A 57 -1.16 0.74 2.43
C ALA A 57 0.02 1.58 2.94
N GLY A 58 0.55 2.47 2.11
CA GLY A 58 1.60 3.41 2.48
C GLY A 58 1.17 4.39 3.58
N LEU A 59 -0.06 4.92 3.50
CA LEU A 59 -0.64 5.76 4.55
C LEU A 59 -0.77 5.01 5.89
N ILE A 60 -1.22 3.76 5.86
CA ILE A 60 -1.31 2.92 7.07
C ILE A 60 0.09 2.65 7.63
N MET A 61 1.05 2.28 6.78
CA MET A 61 2.44 2.01 7.20
C MET A 61 3.09 3.24 7.85
N ALA A 62 2.93 4.42 7.25
CA ALA A 62 3.55 5.65 7.75
C ALA A 62 2.99 6.08 9.12
N PHE A 63 1.67 5.98 9.32
CA PHE A 63 1.02 6.56 10.48
C PHE A 63 0.56 5.56 11.54
N PHE A 64 -0.07 4.46 11.13
CA PHE A 64 -0.60 3.43 12.05
C PHE A 64 0.52 2.59 12.66
N MET A 65 1.53 2.25 11.85
CA MET A 65 2.69 1.51 12.32
C MET A 65 3.80 2.40 12.88
N HIS A 66 3.64 3.73 12.88
CA HIS A 66 4.64 4.70 13.36
C HIS A 66 6.07 4.41 12.85
N LEU A 67 6.16 3.87 11.62
CA LEU A 67 7.39 3.28 11.06
C LEU A 67 8.54 4.29 10.99
N PHE A 68 8.23 5.58 10.91
CA PHE A 68 9.20 6.68 10.88
C PHE A 68 9.79 7.05 12.24
N TRP A 69 9.20 6.62 13.37
CA TRP A 69 9.66 7.00 14.72
C TRP A 69 10.19 5.82 15.54
N GLU A 70 10.09 4.59 15.02
CA GLU A 70 10.54 3.38 15.69
C GLU A 70 11.85 2.83 15.09
N ARG A 71 12.52 1.95 15.85
CA ARG A 71 13.87 1.44 15.56
C ARG A 71 13.92 0.83 14.16
N TYR A 72 14.94 1.21 13.38
CA TYR A 72 15.21 0.73 12.02
C TYR A 72 15.17 -0.80 11.86
N THR A 73 15.39 -1.55 12.94
CA THR A 73 15.27 -3.01 12.96
C THR A 73 13.86 -3.51 12.66
N LEU A 74 12.81 -2.89 13.19
CA LEU A 74 11.42 -3.26 12.89
C LEU A 74 11.06 -2.94 11.43
N VAL A 75 11.55 -1.81 10.94
CA VAL A 75 11.37 -1.38 9.54
C VAL A 75 12.01 -2.39 8.59
N ASN A 76 13.24 -2.82 8.87
CA ASN A 76 13.95 -3.78 8.05
C ASN A 76 13.32 -5.18 8.10
N VAL A 77 12.85 -5.62 9.26
CA VAL A 77 12.15 -6.92 9.41
C VAL A 77 10.84 -6.95 8.64
N LEU A 78 10.10 -5.84 8.57
CA LEU A 78 8.85 -5.76 7.82
C LEU A 78 9.05 -5.57 6.31
N LEU A 79 10.11 -4.86 5.91
CA LEU A 79 10.45 -4.67 4.49
C LEU A 79 10.94 -5.96 3.83
N TRP A 80 11.70 -6.80 4.54
CA TRP A 80 12.23 -8.06 4.03
C TRP A 80 11.18 -9.02 3.40
N PRO A 81 10.05 -9.33 4.06
CA PRO A 81 9.03 -10.17 3.45
C PRO A 81 8.34 -9.47 2.27
N MET A 82 8.16 -8.14 2.31
CA MET A 82 7.55 -7.40 1.21
C MET A 82 8.45 -7.36 -0.03
N THR A 83 9.76 -7.14 0.15
CA THR A 83 10.73 -7.15 -0.95
C THR A 83 10.93 -8.55 -1.52
N ALA A 84 10.87 -9.60 -0.68
CA ALA A 84 10.89 -10.99 -1.14
C ALA A 84 9.69 -11.30 -2.04
N ILE A 85 8.47 -10.93 -1.63
CA ILE A 85 7.26 -11.12 -2.45
C ILE A 85 7.34 -10.32 -3.75
N ALA A 86 7.78 -9.06 -3.70
CA ALA A 86 7.94 -8.23 -4.90
C ALA A 86 8.97 -8.82 -5.88
N THR A 87 10.09 -9.34 -5.37
CA THR A 87 11.10 -10.03 -6.17
C THR A 87 10.54 -11.29 -6.82
N PHE A 88 9.79 -12.09 -6.07
CA PHE A 88 9.14 -13.30 -6.59
C PHE A 88 8.14 -12.99 -7.70
N VAL A 89 7.30 -11.96 -7.51
CA VAL A 89 6.37 -11.48 -8.55
C VAL A 89 7.14 -10.99 -9.78
N GLY A 90 8.23 -10.24 -9.61
CA GLY A 90 9.08 -9.78 -10.71
C GLY A 90 9.69 -10.93 -11.52
N LEU A 91 10.12 -11.99 -10.85
CA LEU A 91 10.63 -13.20 -11.49
C LEU A 91 9.52 -13.91 -12.28
N MET A 92 8.29 -14.00 -11.74
CA MET A 92 7.14 -14.56 -12.45
C MET A 92 6.77 -13.75 -13.71
N VAL A 93 6.88 -12.42 -13.65
CA VAL A 93 6.66 -11.55 -14.82
C VAL A 93 7.74 -11.79 -15.88
N ALA A 94 9.00 -11.98 -15.47
CA ALA A 94 10.08 -12.30 -16.40
C ALA A 94 9.81 -13.62 -17.14
N GLU A 95 9.46 -14.69 -16.42
CA GLU A 95 9.09 -16.00 -16.99
C GLU A 95 7.89 -15.92 -17.94
N SER A 96 6.88 -15.11 -17.59
CA SER A 96 5.71 -14.86 -18.44
C SER A 96 6.11 -14.25 -19.79
N LYS A 97 7.04 -13.29 -19.79
CA LYS A 97 7.55 -12.68 -21.04
C LYS A 97 8.31 -13.68 -21.91
N TYR A 98 9.12 -14.56 -21.31
CA TYR A 98 9.82 -15.62 -22.05
C TYR A 98 8.84 -16.62 -22.67
N THR A 99 7.78 -16.99 -21.95
CA THR A 99 6.74 -17.90 -22.45
C THR A 99 5.93 -17.28 -23.61
N VAL A 100 5.54 -16.01 -23.48
CA VAL A 100 4.81 -15.29 -24.55
C VAL A 100 5.69 -15.09 -25.79
N PHE A 101 6.96 -14.72 -25.60
CA PHE A 101 7.91 -14.55 -26.71
C PHE A 101 8.14 -15.86 -27.46
N THR A 102 8.34 -16.96 -26.73
CA THR A 102 8.56 -18.28 -27.32
C THR A 102 7.32 -18.75 -28.07
N ARG A 103 6.11 -18.57 -27.52
CA ARG A 103 4.84 -18.85 -28.23
C ARG A 103 4.68 -18.03 -29.50
N PHE A 104 5.04 -16.75 -29.48
CA PHE A 104 4.99 -15.89 -30.67
C PHE A 104 6.01 -16.33 -31.73
N PHE A 105 7.21 -16.70 -31.29
CA PHE A 105 8.26 -17.23 -32.17
C PHE A 105 7.83 -18.55 -32.83
N TYR A 106 7.25 -19.48 -32.08
CA TYR A 106 6.66 -20.71 -32.63
C TYR A 106 5.47 -20.45 -33.55
N PHE A 107 4.63 -19.44 -33.27
CA PHE A 107 3.51 -19.08 -34.14
C PHE A 107 3.95 -18.45 -35.46
N VAL A 108 5.10 -17.74 -35.47
CA VAL A 108 5.66 -17.07 -36.66
C VAL A 108 6.62 -17.97 -37.46
N LEU A 109 7.43 -18.80 -36.80
CA LEU A 109 8.34 -19.76 -37.46
C LEU A 109 7.69 -21.12 -37.75
N GLY A 110 6.54 -21.41 -37.15
CA GLY A 110 5.77 -22.63 -37.37
C GLY A 110 4.67 -22.50 -38.43
N SER A 111 4.78 -21.52 -39.35
CA SER A 111 4.05 -21.47 -40.63
C SER A 111 4.92 -21.99 -41.76
#